data_AF-A0A1V5BQ20-F1
#
_entry.id   AF-A0A1V5BQ20-F1
#
_cell.length_a   1.000
_cell.length_b   1.000
_cell.length_c   1.000
_cell.angle_alpha   90.00
_cell.angle_beta   90.00
_cell.angle_gamma   90.00
#
_symmetry.space_group_name_H-M   'P 1'
#
loop_
_entity.id
_entity.type
_entity.pdbx_description
1 polymer ?
#
loop_
_entity_poly.entity_id
_entity_poly.type
_entity_poly.pdbx_seq_one_letter_code
_entity_poly.pdbx_strand_id
1 'polypeptide(L)'
;MSEQEGSAHPTGRGLRIGKPRDERSPEEPFDECAEWERDGQYYHYLTKWMHALNRVSVVTGDFRYNRWAMELAKAAHAGFVYTLCGTDQRQMFWKMSIDLSYPLVTSMGLHDPIDGLITYIQLQATATHDPETPQSLHLTEQINDMARICEGKDWRTDDVLGLGGLLCDAFRAAQLFVKGALDGPDLLKLLLNASLPGLMYSGRTNFFYAPARFRLAFRELGLSIGLHAVEKLEILIGENQPAFGSDSDAIGADLKAFRKYMPLGEQIETFWLDPKNQTSQAWKEHRDINAVMLATSLAPDGFLSSDRMQGRGLYLAHSSYSTVTDK
;
A
#
# COMPACT_ATOMS: atom_id res chain seq x y z
N MET A 1 -17.96 -12.59 -20.46
CA MET A 1 -18.65 -12.30 -19.19
C MET A 1 -19.98 -11.64 -19.55
N SER A 2 -21.08 -12.19 -19.05
CA SER A 2 -22.40 -11.54 -19.20
C SER A 2 -22.49 -10.30 -18.29
N GLU A 3 -23.46 -9.42 -18.50
CA GLU A 3 -23.67 -8.24 -17.63
C GLU A 3 -23.97 -8.63 -16.18
N GLN A 4 -24.73 -9.71 -15.99
CA GLN A 4 -25.04 -10.26 -14.67
C GLN A 4 -23.79 -10.81 -13.96
N GLU A 5 -22.95 -11.55 -14.70
CA GLU A 5 -21.68 -12.07 -14.18
C GLU A 5 -20.70 -10.93 -13.86
N GLY A 6 -20.66 -9.88 -14.69
CA GLY A 6 -19.84 -8.70 -14.44
C GLY A 6 -20.30 -7.87 -13.25
N SER A 7 -21.60 -7.81 -12.99
CA SER A 7 -22.13 -7.16 -11.79
C SER A 7 -21.79 -7.92 -10.51
N ALA A 8 -21.65 -9.25 -10.58
CA ALA A 8 -21.23 -10.07 -9.46
C ALA A 8 -19.71 -10.01 -9.20
N HIS A 9 -18.92 -9.85 -10.27
CA HIS A 9 -17.45 -9.85 -10.26
C HIS A 9 -16.88 -8.59 -10.92
N PRO A 10 -17.16 -7.38 -10.37
CA PRO A 10 -16.85 -6.11 -11.01
C PRO A 10 -15.36 -5.85 -11.22
N THR A 11 -14.49 -6.56 -10.50
CA THR A 11 -13.04 -6.42 -10.55
C THR A 11 -12.33 -7.62 -11.17
N GLY A 12 -13.06 -8.68 -11.56
CA GLY A 12 -12.49 -9.94 -12.04
C GLY A 12 -11.70 -9.85 -13.35
N ARG A 13 -11.72 -8.70 -14.03
CA ARG A 13 -10.93 -8.42 -15.25
C ARG A 13 -10.02 -7.19 -15.12
N GLY A 14 -9.72 -6.77 -13.89
CA GLY A 14 -9.02 -5.52 -13.61
C GLY A 14 -9.99 -4.37 -13.34
N LEU A 15 -9.45 -3.15 -13.24
CA LEU A 15 -10.21 -1.95 -12.94
C LEU A 15 -9.73 -0.79 -13.80
N ARG A 16 -10.60 -0.28 -14.66
CA ARG A 16 -10.29 0.92 -15.46
C ARG A 16 -10.26 2.15 -14.55
N ILE A 17 -9.15 2.88 -14.57
CA ILE A 17 -8.98 4.12 -13.82
C ILE A 17 -9.63 5.31 -14.55
N GLY A 18 -9.47 5.37 -15.87
CA GLY A 18 -10.05 6.42 -16.71
C GLY A 18 -9.19 7.68 -16.72
N LYS A 19 -8.50 7.91 -17.84
CA LYS A 19 -7.75 9.16 -18.11
C LYS A 19 -8.33 9.88 -19.33
N PRO A 20 -8.06 11.19 -19.50
CA PRO A 20 -8.66 11.96 -20.59
C PRO A 20 -8.25 11.50 -22.00
N ARG A 21 -7.04 10.95 -22.16
CA ARG A 21 -6.58 10.40 -23.45
C ARG A 21 -6.70 8.88 -23.43
N ASP A 22 -6.97 8.31 -24.59
CA ASP A 22 -6.98 6.86 -24.78
C ASP A 22 -5.61 6.24 -24.49
N GLU A 23 -5.60 4.95 -24.21
CA GLU A 23 -4.35 4.20 -24.11
C GLU A 23 -3.59 4.16 -25.44
N ARG A 24 -2.27 3.95 -25.37
CA ARG A 24 -1.39 3.86 -26.55
C ARG A 24 -1.58 2.52 -27.26
N SER A 25 -1.69 2.52 -28.59
CA SER A 25 -1.73 1.27 -29.35
C SER A 25 -0.36 0.57 -29.34
N PRO A 26 -0.29 -0.76 -29.55
CA PRO A 26 0.98 -1.49 -29.60
C PRO A 26 1.97 -0.97 -30.65
N GLU A 27 1.46 -0.43 -31.77
CA GLU A 27 2.25 0.09 -32.90
C GLU A 27 2.66 1.56 -32.71
N GLU A 28 2.00 2.27 -31.79
CA GLU A 28 2.28 3.68 -31.56
C GLU A 28 3.55 3.87 -30.70
N PRO A 29 4.47 4.77 -31.09
CA PRO A 29 5.71 4.98 -30.35
C PRO A 29 5.46 5.49 -28.93
N PHE A 30 6.32 5.07 -28.01
CA PHE A 30 6.28 5.53 -26.63
C PHE A 30 6.72 7.00 -26.53
N ASP A 31 5.87 7.82 -25.92
CA ASP A 31 6.16 9.21 -25.52
C ASP A 31 5.95 9.33 -24.01
N GLU A 32 7.05 9.47 -23.27
CA GLU A 32 7.04 9.52 -21.81
C GLU A 32 6.17 10.66 -21.27
N CYS A 33 6.18 11.84 -21.90
CA CYS A 33 5.40 12.99 -21.45
C CYS A 33 3.90 12.76 -21.67
N ALA A 34 3.54 12.18 -22.81
CA ALA A 34 2.13 11.91 -23.13
C ALA A 34 1.55 10.75 -22.32
N GLU A 35 2.37 9.76 -21.94
CA GLU A 35 1.89 8.53 -21.30
C GLU A 35 1.19 8.78 -19.95
N TRP A 36 1.57 9.82 -19.23
CA TRP A 36 0.96 10.22 -17.96
C TRP A 36 -0.52 10.65 -18.09
N GLU A 37 -0.91 11.11 -19.28
CA GLU A 37 -2.26 11.56 -19.61
C GLU A 37 -3.10 10.49 -20.29
N ARG A 38 -2.48 9.37 -20.69
CA ARG A 38 -3.13 8.24 -21.38
C ARG A 38 -3.72 7.25 -20.39
N ASP A 39 -4.84 6.65 -20.77
CA ASP A 39 -5.51 5.61 -20.02
C ASP A 39 -4.65 4.32 -19.94
N GLY A 40 -5.17 3.35 -19.21
CA GLY A 40 -4.48 2.13 -18.83
C GLY A 40 -4.50 1.94 -17.33
N GLN A 41 -3.96 0.81 -16.89
CA GLN A 41 -3.91 0.45 -15.48
C GLN A 41 -2.49 0.61 -14.96
N TYR A 42 -2.32 1.42 -13.91
CA TYR A 42 -1.08 1.47 -13.13
C TYR A 42 -1.21 0.55 -11.93
N TYR A 43 -0.19 -0.26 -11.66
CA TYR A 43 -0.26 -1.26 -10.60
C TYR A 43 -0.54 -0.63 -9.22
N HIS A 44 0.17 0.45 -8.87
CA HIS A 44 -0.02 1.13 -7.59
C HIS A 44 -1.43 1.73 -7.39
N TYR A 45 -2.18 2.07 -8.44
CA TYR A 45 -3.58 2.45 -8.27
C TYR A 45 -4.46 1.25 -7.94
N LEU A 46 -4.17 0.09 -8.53
CA LEU A 46 -4.89 -1.14 -8.24
C LEU A 46 -4.66 -1.59 -6.80
N THR A 47 -3.43 -1.50 -6.27
CA THR A 47 -3.16 -1.82 -4.86
C THR A 47 -3.92 -0.90 -3.90
N LYS A 48 -4.08 0.40 -4.22
CA LYS A 48 -4.92 1.30 -3.41
C LYS A 48 -6.40 0.94 -3.48
N TRP A 49 -6.91 0.52 -4.63
CA TRP A 49 -8.29 0.01 -4.74
C TRP A 49 -8.50 -1.31 -3.98
N MET A 50 -7.56 -2.25 -4.07
CA MET A 50 -7.58 -3.48 -3.27
C MET A 50 -7.62 -3.17 -1.78
N HIS A 51 -6.76 -2.26 -1.32
CA HIS A 51 -6.74 -1.83 0.08
C HIS A 51 -8.06 -1.16 0.50
N ALA A 52 -8.60 -0.25 -0.32
CA ALA A 52 -9.87 0.41 -0.03
C ALA A 52 -11.03 -0.59 0.10
N LEU A 53 -11.15 -1.54 -0.84
CA LEU A 53 -12.16 -2.61 -0.79
C LEU A 53 -12.01 -3.47 0.47
N ASN A 54 -10.78 -3.84 0.84
CA ASN A 54 -10.50 -4.54 2.08
C ASN A 54 -10.93 -3.74 3.32
N ARG A 55 -10.63 -2.43 3.36
CA ARG A 55 -11.07 -1.55 4.46
C ARG A 55 -12.60 -1.51 4.58
N VAL A 56 -13.33 -1.47 3.46
CA VAL A 56 -14.80 -1.54 3.49
C VAL A 56 -15.27 -2.85 4.14
N SER A 57 -14.69 -4.00 3.76
CA SER A 57 -15.02 -5.27 4.41
C SER A 57 -14.77 -5.26 5.91
N VAL A 58 -13.62 -4.74 6.35
CA VAL A 58 -13.27 -4.70 7.78
C VAL A 58 -14.21 -3.79 8.58
N VAL A 59 -14.56 -2.63 8.04
CA VAL A 59 -15.41 -1.65 8.74
C VAL A 59 -16.89 -2.09 8.75
N THR A 60 -17.37 -2.70 7.68
CA THR A 60 -18.80 -3.05 7.53
C THR A 60 -19.11 -4.48 7.94
N GLY A 61 -18.11 -5.36 7.98
CA GLY A 61 -18.30 -6.81 8.11
C GLY A 61 -18.76 -7.51 6.82
N ASP A 62 -18.92 -6.77 5.71
CA ASP A 62 -19.33 -7.36 4.43
C ASP A 62 -18.09 -7.84 3.65
N PHE A 63 -17.81 -9.14 3.70
CA PHE A 63 -16.64 -9.73 3.06
C PHE A 63 -16.69 -9.78 1.53
N ARG A 64 -17.82 -9.43 0.90
CA ARG A 64 -17.91 -9.34 -0.58
C ARG A 64 -16.87 -8.38 -1.15
N TYR A 65 -16.61 -7.26 -0.47
CA TYR A 65 -15.59 -6.31 -0.93
C TYR A 65 -14.18 -6.89 -0.89
N ASN A 66 -13.82 -7.69 0.12
CA ASN A 66 -12.54 -8.38 0.16
C ASN A 66 -12.44 -9.43 -0.95
N ARG A 67 -13.53 -10.14 -1.27
CA ARG A 67 -13.58 -11.06 -2.41
C ARG A 67 -13.32 -10.31 -3.74
N TRP A 68 -13.93 -9.15 -3.95
CA TRP A 68 -13.62 -8.28 -5.10
C TRP A 68 -12.18 -7.77 -5.09
N ALA A 69 -11.60 -7.47 -3.92
CA ALA A 69 -10.19 -7.11 -3.81
C ALA A 69 -9.27 -8.27 -4.23
N MET A 70 -9.60 -9.50 -3.84
CA MET A 70 -8.85 -10.70 -4.23
C MET A 70 -8.98 -11.01 -5.72
N GLU A 71 -10.18 -10.83 -6.30
CA GLU A 71 -10.40 -10.90 -7.74
C GLU A 71 -9.53 -9.89 -8.49
N LEU A 72 -9.50 -8.64 -8.00
CA LEU A 72 -8.65 -7.59 -8.56
C LEU A 72 -7.16 -7.97 -8.47
N ALA A 73 -6.73 -8.50 -7.33
CA ALA A 73 -5.36 -8.97 -7.12
C ALA A 73 -4.97 -10.07 -8.11
N LYS A 74 -5.85 -11.06 -8.35
CA LYS A 74 -5.57 -12.12 -9.32
C LYS A 74 -5.52 -11.59 -10.75
N ALA A 75 -6.47 -10.75 -11.15
CA ALA A 75 -6.50 -10.16 -12.48
C ALA A 75 -5.26 -9.28 -12.73
N ALA A 76 -4.92 -8.41 -11.77
CA ALA A 76 -3.73 -7.57 -11.83
C ALA A 76 -2.45 -8.42 -11.87
N HIS A 77 -2.31 -9.43 -11.01
CA HIS A 77 -1.13 -10.31 -11.03
C HIS A 77 -0.94 -10.99 -12.39
N ALA A 78 -2.02 -11.53 -12.97
CA ALA A 78 -1.97 -12.21 -14.26
C ALA A 78 -1.56 -11.28 -15.41
N GLY A 79 -1.95 -10.01 -15.37
CA GLY A 79 -1.57 -9.03 -16.40
C GLY A 79 -0.19 -8.40 -16.20
N PHE A 80 0.16 -8.06 -14.96
CA PHE A 80 1.36 -7.26 -14.67
C PHE A 80 2.62 -8.09 -14.44
N VAL A 81 2.51 -9.31 -13.91
CA VAL A 81 3.66 -10.13 -13.53
C VAL A 81 4.04 -11.07 -14.67
N TYR A 82 5.32 -11.08 -15.03
CA TYR A 82 5.86 -11.94 -16.08
C TYR A 82 7.15 -12.62 -15.64
N THR A 83 7.49 -13.71 -16.33
CA THR A 83 8.80 -14.38 -16.18
C THR A 83 9.75 -13.85 -17.24
N LEU A 84 10.96 -13.46 -16.84
CA LEU A 84 11.99 -13.02 -17.77
C LEU A 84 12.45 -14.20 -18.64
N CYS A 85 12.41 -14.00 -19.96
CA CYS A 85 12.69 -15.04 -20.95
C CYS A 85 14.04 -15.74 -20.68
N GLY A 86 14.03 -17.07 -20.63
CA GLY A 86 15.22 -17.88 -20.37
C GLY A 86 15.66 -17.97 -18.91
N THR A 87 14.84 -17.49 -17.96
CA THR A 87 15.12 -17.56 -16.51
C THR A 87 13.85 -17.93 -15.73
N ASP A 88 13.99 -18.25 -14.45
CA ASP A 88 12.86 -18.36 -13.52
C ASP A 88 12.59 -17.05 -12.75
N GLN A 89 13.23 -15.95 -13.14
CA GLN A 89 13.09 -14.67 -12.46
C GLN A 89 11.75 -14.00 -12.82
N ARG A 90 11.00 -13.63 -11.79
CA ARG A 90 9.76 -12.85 -11.94
C ARG A 90 10.07 -11.35 -11.94
N GLN A 91 9.36 -10.62 -12.79
CA GLN A 91 9.35 -9.16 -12.81
C GLN A 91 7.91 -8.69 -13.03
N MET A 92 7.70 -7.37 -12.97
CA MET A 92 6.39 -6.79 -13.25
C MET A 92 6.49 -5.50 -14.05
N PHE A 93 5.47 -5.25 -14.86
CA PHE A 93 5.28 -4.00 -15.57
C PHE A 93 4.78 -2.89 -14.65
N TRP A 94 5.01 -1.65 -15.02
CA TRP A 94 4.53 -0.48 -14.27
C TRP A 94 3.12 -0.07 -14.71
N LYS A 95 2.83 -0.18 -16.02
CA LYS A 95 1.53 0.17 -16.61
C LYS A 95 1.13 -0.83 -17.69
N MET A 96 -0.11 -1.29 -17.64
CA MET A 96 -0.74 -2.19 -18.60
C MET A 96 -1.90 -1.51 -19.33
N SER A 97 -2.32 -2.05 -20.48
CA SER A 97 -3.56 -1.67 -21.14
C SER A 97 -4.79 -1.85 -20.23
N ILE A 98 -5.90 -1.20 -20.57
CA ILE A 98 -7.18 -1.23 -19.87
C ILE A 98 -7.69 -2.67 -19.72
N ASP A 99 -7.49 -3.51 -20.73
CA ASP A 99 -7.90 -4.91 -20.70
C ASP A 99 -6.81 -5.88 -20.20
N LEU A 100 -5.66 -5.34 -19.77
CA LEU A 100 -4.48 -6.06 -19.29
C LEU A 100 -3.80 -6.97 -20.33
N SER A 101 -4.06 -6.77 -21.63
CA SER A 101 -3.54 -7.64 -22.69
C SER A 101 -2.10 -7.33 -23.12
N TYR A 102 -1.59 -6.11 -22.93
CA TYR A 102 -0.20 -5.76 -23.28
C TYR A 102 0.38 -4.64 -22.39
N PRO A 103 1.72 -4.59 -22.21
CA PRO A 103 2.37 -3.55 -21.42
C PRO A 103 2.41 -2.21 -22.15
N LEU A 104 2.03 -1.15 -21.44
CA LEU A 104 2.16 0.23 -21.89
C LEU A 104 3.50 0.84 -21.44
N VAL A 105 3.93 0.49 -20.22
CA VAL A 105 5.23 0.90 -19.66
C VAL A 105 5.92 -0.31 -19.05
N THR A 106 7.03 -0.71 -19.68
CA THR A 106 7.73 -1.97 -19.38
C THR A 106 8.73 -1.88 -18.24
N SER A 107 9.05 -0.66 -17.76
CA SER A 107 9.77 -0.50 -16.51
C SER A 107 8.92 -1.00 -15.34
N MET A 108 9.53 -1.08 -14.16
CA MET A 108 8.88 -1.52 -12.94
C MET A 108 8.87 -0.37 -11.94
N GLY A 109 7.72 -0.12 -11.31
CA GLY A 109 7.62 0.85 -10.22
C GLY A 109 8.52 0.40 -9.05
N LEU A 110 9.24 1.36 -8.44
CA LEU A 110 10.22 1.03 -7.40
C LEU A 110 9.58 0.30 -6.21
N HIS A 111 8.44 0.79 -5.71
CA HIS A 111 7.76 0.23 -4.53
C HIS A 111 6.53 -0.62 -4.87
N ASP A 112 6.12 -0.68 -6.14
CA ASP A 112 4.97 -1.46 -6.58
C ASP A 112 5.04 -2.93 -6.12
N PRO A 113 6.21 -3.63 -6.16
CA PRO A 113 6.25 -5.01 -5.70
C PRO A 113 6.00 -5.17 -4.20
N ILE A 114 6.56 -4.28 -3.37
CA ILE A 114 6.45 -4.42 -1.92
C ILE A 114 5.07 -4.01 -1.39
N ASP A 115 4.47 -2.97 -1.97
CA ASP A 115 3.07 -2.60 -1.68
C ASP A 115 2.12 -3.72 -2.13
N GLY A 116 2.37 -4.32 -3.30
CA GLY A 116 1.61 -5.46 -3.79
C GLY A 116 1.70 -6.68 -2.87
N LEU A 117 2.90 -7.05 -2.43
CA LEU A 117 3.12 -8.15 -1.47
C LEU A 117 2.34 -7.93 -0.17
N ILE A 118 2.50 -6.77 0.46
CA ILE A 118 1.82 -6.42 1.71
C ILE A 118 0.30 -6.43 1.52
N THR A 119 -0.17 -5.90 0.39
CA THR A 119 -1.59 -5.89 0.04
C THR A 119 -2.13 -7.31 -0.10
N TYR A 120 -1.45 -8.20 -0.84
CA TYR A 120 -1.92 -9.57 -1.02
C TYR A 120 -1.97 -10.35 0.31
N ILE A 121 -0.97 -10.17 1.17
CA ILE A 121 -0.97 -10.77 2.52
C ILE A 121 -2.15 -10.22 3.35
N GLN A 122 -2.42 -8.91 3.29
CA GLN A 122 -3.57 -8.30 3.96
C GLN A 122 -4.91 -8.88 3.48
N LEU A 123 -5.09 -9.04 2.17
CA LEU A 123 -6.31 -9.63 1.60
C LEU A 123 -6.49 -11.09 2.03
N GLN A 124 -5.41 -11.88 1.99
CA GLN A 124 -5.42 -13.28 2.39
C GLN A 124 -5.70 -13.45 3.88
N ALA A 125 -5.13 -12.59 4.74
CA ALA A 125 -5.37 -12.59 6.18
C ALA A 125 -6.82 -12.18 6.52
N THR A 126 -7.43 -11.32 5.71
CA THR A 126 -8.84 -10.95 5.89
C THR A 126 -9.76 -12.09 5.45
N ALA A 127 -9.40 -12.79 4.37
CA ALA A 127 -10.18 -13.92 3.84
C ALA A 127 -10.31 -15.10 4.81
N THR A 128 -9.37 -15.28 5.76
CA THR A 128 -9.48 -16.36 6.77
C THR A 128 -10.69 -16.21 7.69
N HIS A 129 -11.26 -15.00 7.76
CA HIS A 129 -12.46 -14.69 8.55
C HIS A 129 -13.76 -14.86 7.74
N ASP A 130 -13.67 -15.18 6.45
CA ASP A 130 -14.80 -15.34 5.54
C ASP A 130 -14.94 -16.80 5.06
N PRO A 131 -15.88 -17.58 5.63
CA PRO A 131 -16.09 -18.97 5.24
C PRO A 131 -16.62 -19.13 3.81
N GLU A 132 -17.13 -18.05 3.20
CA GLU A 132 -17.61 -18.07 1.81
C GLU A 132 -16.50 -17.80 0.79
N THR A 133 -15.27 -17.48 1.22
CA THR A 133 -14.17 -17.26 0.28
C THR A 133 -13.85 -18.57 -0.46
N PRO A 134 -13.99 -18.62 -1.80
CA PRO A 134 -13.62 -19.78 -2.58
C PRO A 134 -12.10 -20.00 -2.55
N GLN A 135 -11.67 -21.25 -2.48
CA GLN A 135 -10.24 -21.59 -2.53
C GLN A 135 -9.56 -21.09 -3.82
N SER A 136 -10.30 -20.99 -4.92
CA SER A 136 -9.81 -20.43 -6.19
C SER A 136 -9.41 -18.96 -6.09
N LEU A 137 -9.93 -18.21 -5.12
CA LEU A 137 -9.54 -16.81 -4.87
C LEU A 137 -8.29 -16.66 -4.01
N HIS A 138 -7.81 -17.73 -3.35
CA HIS A 138 -6.61 -17.65 -2.52
C HIS A 138 -5.40 -17.13 -3.30
N LEU A 139 -4.57 -16.36 -2.61
CA LEU A 139 -3.47 -15.59 -3.19
C LEU A 139 -2.08 -16.20 -2.89
N THR A 140 -2.01 -17.44 -2.38
CA THR A 140 -0.74 -18.07 -1.97
C THR A 140 0.33 -18.05 -3.07
N GLU A 141 -0.04 -18.37 -4.31
CA GLU A 141 0.90 -18.34 -5.45
C GLU A 141 1.34 -16.91 -5.77
N GLN A 142 0.39 -15.96 -5.77
CA GLN A 142 0.65 -14.55 -6.04
C GLN A 142 1.58 -13.95 -4.97
N ILE A 143 1.35 -14.27 -3.69
CA ILE A 143 2.21 -13.86 -2.58
C ILE A 143 3.63 -14.41 -2.77
N ASN A 144 3.78 -15.69 -3.13
CA ASN A 144 5.09 -16.30 -3.38
C ASN A 144 5.82 -15.64 -4.57
N ASP A 145 5.12 -15.33 -5.65
CA ASP A 145 5.68 -14.62 -6.80
C ASP A 145 6.13 -13.19 -6.41
N MET A 146 5.30 -12.45 -5.66
CA MET A 146 5.64 -11.09 -5.22
C MET A 146 6.82 -11.11 -4.24
N ALA A 147 6.90 -12.09 -3.35
CA ALA A 147 8.05 -12.28 -2.46
C ALA A 147 9.34 -12.47 -3.26
N ARG A 148 9.32 -13.32 -4.30
CA ARG A 148 10.47 -13.51 -5.20
C ARG A 148 10.86 -12.24 -5.96
N ILE A 149 9.89 -11.44 -6.40
CA ILE A 149 10.18 -10.13 -7.03
C ILE A 149 10.87 -9.20 -6.02
N CYS A 150 10.49 -9.27 -4.75
CA CYS A 150 11.03 -8.42 -3.68
C CYS A 150 12.46 -8.81 -3.24
N GLU A 151 12.88 -10.06 -3.45
CA GLU A 151 14.18 -10.56 -3.01
C GLU A 151 15.35 -9.73 -3.56
N GLY A 152 16.26 -9.32 -2.67
CA GLY A 152 17.49 -8.60 -3.02
C GLY A 152 17.29 -7.15 -3.51
N LYS A 153 16.07 -6.61 -3.51
CA LYS A 153 15.81 -5.22 -3.92
C LYS A 153 16.22 -4.21 -2.86
N ASP A 154 16.70 -3.07 -3.33
CA ASP A 154 16.92 -1.87 -2.53
C ASP A 154 15.72 -0.93 -2.67
N TRP A 155 15.09 -0.62 -1.53
CA TRP A 155 13.87 0.19 -1.48
C TRP A 155 14.14 1.65 -1.15
N ARG A 156 15.39 2.03 -0.91
CA ARG A 156 15.76 3.40 -0.57
C ARG A 156 15.31 4.37 -1.66
N THR A 157 14.74 5.49 -1.25
CA THR A 157 14.32 6.55 -2.15
C THR A 157 14.56 7.91 -1.52
N ASP A 158 14.75 8.93 -2.36
CA ASP A 158 14.67 10.32 -1.95
C ASP A 158 13.37 11.01 -2.40
N ASP A 159 12.46 10.31 -3.06
CA ASP A 159 11.16 10.86 -3.41
C ASP A 159 10.24 10.97 -2.18
N VAL A 160 9.64 12.14 -1.95
CA VAL A 160 8.78 12.37 -0.77
C VAL A 160 7.51 11.51 -0.79
N LEU A 161 6.94 11.25 -1.97
CA LEU A 161 5.76 10.39 -2.08
C LEU A 161 6.13 8.93 -1.78
N GLY A 162 7.22 8.45 -2.38
CA GLY A 162 7.76 7.11 -2.10
C GLY A 162 8.11 6.91 -0.63
N LEU A 163 8.73 7.90 0.04
CA LEU A 163 8.98 7.86 1.48
C LEU A 163 7.70 7.72 2.30
N GLY A 164 6.68 8.52 1.98
CA GLY A 164 5.37 8.39 2.61
C GLY A 164 4.77 7.00 2.45
N GLY A 165 4.86 6.44 1.23
CA GLY A 165 4.43 5.08 0.92
C GLY A 165 5.13 4.02 1.78
N LEU A 166 6.47 4.05 1.84
CA LEU A 166 7.24 3.10 2.65
C LEU A 166 6.89 3.15 4.14
N LEU A 167 6.63 4.34 4.69
CA LEU A 167 6.21 4.47 6.10
C LEU A 167 4.80 3.92 6.34
N CYS A 168 3.88 4.13 5.40
CA CYS A 168 2.55 3.51 5.45
C CYS A 168 2.64 1.98 5.39
N ASP A 169 3.50 1.46 4.50
CA ASP A 169 3.72 0.03 4.34
C ASP A 169 4.43 -0.58 5.55
N ALA A 170 5.36 0.14 6.19
CA ALA A 170 5.97 -0.25 7.45
C ALA A 170 4.91 -0.44 8.55
N PHE A 171 4.00 0.52 8.67
CA PHE A 171 2.88 0.41 9.62
C PHE A 171 1.97 -0.78 9.29
N ARG A 172 1.60 -0.98 8.02
CA ARG A 172 0.79 -2.13 7.60
C ARG A 172 1.49 -3.46 7.87
N ALA A 173 2.79 -3.57 7.62
CA ALA A 173 3.58 -4.76 7.93
C ALA A 173 3.56 -5.07 9.44
N ALA A 174 3.72 -4.04 10.29
CA ALA A 174 3.63 -4.21 11.74
C ALA A 174 2.25 -4.73 12.18
N GLN A 175 1.17 -4.22 11.58
CA GLN A 175 -0.19 -4.69 11.87
C GLN A 175 -0.40 -6.15 11.46
N LEU A 176 0.11 -6.55 10.30
CA LEU A 176 0.03 -7.93 9.83
C LEU A 176 0.83 -8.88 10.72
N PHE A 177 2.01 -8.46 11.19
CA PHE A 177 2.80 -9.20 12.16
C PHE A 177 2.05 -9.40 13.48
N VAL A 178 1.51 -8.33 14.06
CA VAL A 178 0.73 -8.41 15.32
C VAL A 178 -0.49 -9.34 15.19
N LYS A 179 -1.09 -9.42 13.99
CA LYS A 179 -2.21 -10.31 13.68
C LYS A 179 -1.80 -11.76 13.38
N GLY A 180 -0.50 -12.07 13.36
CA GLY A 180 0.02 -13.40 13.02
C GLY A 180 -0.06 -13.74 11.52
N ALA A 181 -0.23 -12.74 10.65
CA ALA A 181 -0.21 -12.92 9.19
C ALA A 181 1.21 -12.83 8.58
N LEU A 182 2.19 -12.39 9.38
CA LEU A 182 3.61 -12.41 9.07
C LEU A 182 4.36 -13.11 10.21
N ASP A 183 5.40 -13.87 9.87
CA ASP A 183 6.17 -14.68 10.84
C ASP A 183 7.14 -13.86 11.70
N GLY A 184 7.36 -12.58 11.38
CA GLY A 184 8.30 -11.72 12.10
C GLY A 184 8.25 -10.24 11.68
N PRO A 185 8.96 -9.35 12.42
CA PRO A 185 9.00 -7.92 12.13
C PRO A 185 10.07 -7.52 11.10
N ASP A 186 10.71 -8.46 10.40
CA ASP A 186 11.83 -8.15 9.49
C ASP A 186 11.43 -7.23 8.33
N LEU A 187 10.23 -7.42 7.77
CA LEU A 187 9.71 -6.55 6.72
C LEU A 187 9.53 -5.11 7.23
N LEU A 188 9.00 -4.95 8.45
CA LEU A 188 8.89 -3.65 9.11
C LEU A 188 10.28 -2.99 9.25
N LYS A 189 11.26 -3.71 9.79
CA LYS A 189 12.64 -3.21 9.97
C LYS A 189 13.27 -2.81 8.64
N LEU A 190 13.08 -3.60 7.60
CA LEU A 190 13.56 -3.31 6.25
C LEU A 190 12.98 -2.01 5.70
N LEU A 191 11.67 -1.78 5.87
CA LEU A 191 10.99 -0.58 5.37
C LEU A 191 11.40 0.69 6.15
N LEU A 192 11.54 0.61 7.48
CA LEU A 192 12.05 1.72 8.29
C LEU A 192 13.49 2.09 7.88
N ASN A 193 14.37 1.08 7.73
CA ASN A 193 15.75 1.29 7.31
C ASN A 193 15.86 1.88 5.89
N ALA A 194 14.98 1.51 4.98
CA ALA A 194 14.93 2.08 3.63
C ALA A 194 14.46 3.55 3.62
N SER A 195 13.60 3.94 4.56
CA SER A 195 12.98 5.27 4.60
C SER A 195 13.86 6.33 5.25
N LEU A 196 14.61 5.97 6.30
CA LEU A 196 15.34 6.92 7.12
C LEU A 196 16.42 7.73 6.35
N PRO A 197 17.25 7.14 5.47
CA PRO A 197 18.26 7.89 4.71
C PRO A 197 17.64 8.98 3.82
N GLY A 198 16.49 8.69 3.21
CA GLY A 198 15.77 9.66 2.41
C GLY A 198 15.39 10.89 3.23
N LEU A 199 14.81 10.70 4.42
CA LEU A 199 14.45 11.80 5.33
C LEU A 199 15.67 12.61 5.81
N MET A 200 16.84 11.97 5.93
CA MET A 200 18.10 12.63 6.32
C MET A 200 18.71 13.50 5.23
N TYR A 201 18.20 13.46 4.00
CA TYR A 201 18.76 14.25 2.90
C TYR A 201 18.68 15.76 3.18
N SER A 202 19.84 16.38 3.39
CA SER A 202 19.97 17.78 3.83
C SER A 202 19.46 18.80 2.80
N GLY A 203 19.36 18.43 1.53
CA GLY A 203 18.79 19.29 0.48
C GLY A 203 17.27 19.50 0.60
N ARG A 204 16.56 18.73 1.43
CA ARG A 204 15.09 18.84 1.59
C ARG A 204 14.61 20.05 2.35
N THR A 205 15.37 20.52 3.33
CA THR A 205 14.87 21.56 4.23
C THR A 205 14.51 22.82 3.46
N ASN A 206 15.27 23.18 2.42
CA ASN A 206 14.98 24.33 1.57
C ASN A 206 13.79 24.12 0.62
N PHE A 207 13.48 22.87 0.25
CA PHE A 207 12.37 22.56 -0.67
C PHE A 207 11.01 22.94 -0.08
N PHE A 208 10.77 22.66 1.21
CA PHE A 208 9.50 22.95 1.88
C PHE A 208 9.26 24.44 2.19
N TYR A 209 10.25 25.30 1.94
CA TYR A 209 10.09 26.76 1.99
C TYR A 209 9.87 27.38 0.61
N ALA A 210 9.89 26.59 -0.46
CA ALA A 210 9.62 27.09 -1.80
C ALA A 210 8.16 27.56 -1.94
N PRO A 211 7.89 28.56 -2.81
CA PRO A 211 6.53 28.96 -3.17
C PRO A 211 5.71 27.80 -3.75
N ALA A 212 4.39 27.81 -3.54
CA ALA A 212 3.47 26.73 -3.94
C ALA A 212 3.57 26.33 -5.41
N ARG A 213 3.87 27.27 -6.32
CA ARG A 213 4.05 27.00 -7.76
C ARG A 213 5.22 26.08 -8.12
N PHE A 214 6.13 25.83 -7.19
CA PHE A 214 7.29 24.94 -7.38
C PHE A 214 7.18 23.63 -6.58
N ARG A 215 6.01 23.38 -5.99
CA ARG A 215 5.77 22.25 -5.09
C ARG A 215 4.61 21.41 -5.60
N LEU A 216 4.64 20.12 -5.28
CA LEU A 216 3.61 19.15 -5.67
C LEU A 216 2.90 18.65 -4.42
N ALA A 217 1.72 19.18 -4.15
CA ALA A 217 1.02 18.95 -2.89
C ALA A 217 0.78 17.47 -2.60
N PHE A 218 0.23 16.71 -3.54
CA PHE A 218 -0.03 15.28 -3.33
C PHE A 218 1.22 14.48 -2.92
N ARG A 219 2.41 14.83 -3.42
CA ARG A 219 3.65 14.12 -3.06
C ARG A 219 4.04 14.41 -1.61
N GLU A 220 3.96 15.66 -1.21
CA GLU A 220 4.28 16.10 0.15
C GLU A 220 3.24 15.61 1.16
N LEU A 221 1.96 15.66 0.81
CA LEU A 221 0.87 15.15 1.64
C LEU A 221 0.98 13.62 1.81
N GLY A 222 1.49 12.91 0.79
CA GLY A 222 1.87 11.50 0.91
C GLY A 222 2.90 11.26 2.01
N LEU A 223 3.93 12.11 2.09
CA LEU A 223 4.88 12.08 3.20
C LEU A 223 4.19 12.36 4.54
N SER A 224 3.31 13.37 4.61
CA SER A 224 2.57 13.68 5.84
C SER A 224 1.80 12.48 6.37
N ILE A 225 1.06 11.79 5.49
CA ILE A 225 0.34 10.54 5.84
C ILE A 225 1.31 9.49 6.36
N GLY A 226 2.46 9.31 5.72
CA GLY A 226 3.50 8.38 6.19
C GLY A 226 4.04 8.73 7.58
N LEU A 227 4.19 10.02 7.92
CA LEU A 227 4.62 10.45 9.25
C LEU A 227 3.55 10.14 10.30
N HIS A 228 2.27 10.35 10.01
CA HIS A 228 1.17 9.87 10.87
C HIS A 228 1.21 8.34 11.07
N ALA A 229 1.66 7.58 10.07
CA ALA A 229 1.83 6.13 10.20
C ALA A 229 2.91 5.76 11.23
N VAL A 230 3.99 6.56 11.32
CA VAL A 230 5.05 6.37 12.32
C VAL A 230 4.53 6.61 13.73
N GLU A 231 3.71 7.63 13.95
CA GLU A 231 3.10 7.88 15.26
C GLU A 231 2.21 6.71 15.71
N LYS A 232 1.37 6.21 14.78
CA LYS A 232 0.54 5.04 15.04
C LYS A 232 1.34 3.77 15.27
N LEU A 233 2.48 3.64 14.58
CA LEU A 233 3.40 2.52 14.74
C LEU A 233 4.04 2.52 16.14
N GLU A 234 4.45 3.68 16.67
CA GLU A 234 4.95 3.80 18.05
C GLU A 234 3.90 3.29 19.06
N ILE A 235 2.64 3.65 18.88
CA ILE A 235 1.52 3.19 19.72
C ILE A 235 1.33 1.68 19.59
N LEU A 236 1.25 1.16 18.35
CA LEU A 236 1.03 -0.25 18.08
C LEU A 236 2.10 -1.14 18.73
N ILE A 237 3.38 -0.76 18.62
CA ILE A 237 4.49 -1.51 19.23
C ILE A 237 4.41 -1.41 20.76
N GLY A 238 4.12 -0.23 21.30
CA GLY A 238 3.93 -0.04 22.74
C GLY A 238 2.82 -0.92 23.33
N GLU A 239 1.71 -1.06 22.62
CA GLU A 239 0.58 -1.92 23.02
C GLU A 239 0.86 -3.43 22.85
N ASN A 240 1.85 -3.80 22.02
CA ASN A 240 2.14 -5.19 21.64
C ASN A 240 3.60 -5.61 21.94
N GLN A 241 4.27 -4.99 22.90
CA GLN A 241 5.67 -5.27 23.25
C GLN A 241 6.01 -6.77 23.37
N PRO A 242 5.18 -7.63 24.00
CA PRO A 242 5.48 -9.05 24.09
C PRO A 242 5.59 -9.76 22.73
N ALA A 243 4.86 -9.30 21.72
CA ALA A 243 4.90 -9.87 20.36
C ALA A 243 6.21 -9.52 19.65
N PHE A 244 6.74 -8.31 19.87
CA PHE A 244 8.00 -7.85 19.27
C PHE A 244 9.24 -8.37 20.00
N GLY A 245 9.11 -8.79 21.26
CA GLY A 245 10.19 -9.41 22.02
C GLY A 245 11.49 -8.58 22.00
N SER A 246 12.60 -9.21 21.62
CA SER A 246 13.91 -8.55 21.53
C SER A 246 14.01 -7.49 20.42
N ASP A 247 13.16 -7.53 19.40
CA ASP A 247 13.16 -6.52 18.33
C ASP A 247 12.54 -5.20 18.78
N SER A 248 11.74 -5.19 19.86
CA SER A 248 11.04 -4.00 20.35
C SER A 248 12.00 -2.83 20.62
N ASP A 249 13.16 -3.09 21.22
CA ASP A 249 14.14 -2.05 21.56
C ASP A 249 14.83 -1.48 20.32
N ALA A 250 15.19 -2.34 19.36
CA ALA A 250 15.83 -1.92 18.11
C ALA A 250 14.87 -1.08 17.26
N ILE A 251 13.63 -1.56 17.09
CA ILE A 251 12.59 -0.81 16.36
C ILE A 251 12.28 0.50 17.10
N GLY A 252 12.22 0.48 18.43
CA GLY A 252 12.03 1.68 19.23
C GLY A 252 13.16 2.71 19.06
N ALA A 253 14.40 2.27 18.85
CA ALA A 253 15.52 3.15 18.52
C ALA A 253 15.39 3.76 17.11
N ASP A 254 14.97 2.96 16.13
CA ASP A 254 14.69 3.44 14.78
C ASP A 254 13.59 4.51 14.79
N LEU A 255 12.47 4.25 15.48
CA LEU A 255 11.34 5.19 15.60
C LEU A 255 11.74 6.52 16.26
N LYS A 256 12.62 6.48 17.28
CA LYS A 256 13.20 7.70 17.87
C LYS A 256 13.92 8.55 16.84
N ALA A 257 14.57 7.95 15.84
CA ALA A 257 15.25 8.69 14.78
C ALA A 257 14.27 9.43 13.84
N PHE A 258 13.02 8.98 13.75
CA PHE A 258 11.96 9.63 12.96
C PHE A 258 11.32 10.82 13.69
N ARG A 259 11.37 10.87 15.04
CA ARG A 259 10.73 11.94 15.85
C ARG A 259 11.13 13.35 15.43
N LYS A 260 12.39 13.57 15.04
CA LYS A 260 12.85 14.88 14.55
C LYS A 260 12.18 15.34 13.25
N TYR A 261 11.54 14.43 12.51
CA TYR A 261 10.83 14.74 11.27
C TYR A 261 9.32 14.81 11.46
N MET A 262 8.75 14.41 12.60
CA MET A 262 7.29 14.48 12.82
C MET A 262 6.72 15.90 12.60
N PRO A 263 7.38 16.99 13.05
CA PRO A 263 6.88 18.35 12.79
C PRO A 263 6.75 18.71 11.30
N LEU A 264 7.42 17.97 10.40
CA LEU A 264 7.32 18.18 8.96
C LEU A 264 5.91 17.88 8.42
N GLY A 265 5.20 16.90 9.01
CA GLY A 265 3.83 16.57 8.60
C GLY A 265 2.89 17.77 8.81
N GLU A 266 2.86 18.29 10.04
CA GLU A 266 2.09 19.49 10.39
C GLU A 266 2.50 20.72 9.55
N GLN A 267 3.79 20.88 9.26
CA GLN A 267 4.29 21.96 8.40
C GLN A 267 3.73 21.85 6.97
N ILE A 268 3.72 20.65 6.39
CA ILE A 268 3.18 20.39 5.05
C ILE A 268 1.67 20.65 5.03
N GLU A 269 0.95 20.11 6.01
CA GLU A 269 -0.49 20.27 6.14
C GLU A 269 -0.89 21.73 6.30
N THR A 270 -0.24 22.45 7.21
CA THR A 270 -0.50 23.89 7.44
C THR A 270 -0.27 24.70 6.17
N PHE A 271 0.79 24.39 5.41
CA PHE A 271 1.06 25.08 4.15
C PHE A 271 -0.05 24.84 3.12
N TRP A 272 -0.49 23.61 2.93
CA TRP A 272 -1.52 23.29 1.93
C TRP A 272 -2.95 23.59 2.38
N LEU A 273 -3.18 23.74 3.69
CA LEU A 273 -4.43 24.24 4.26
C LEU A 273 -4.66 25.72 3.96
N ASP A 274 -3.61 26.53 3.78
CA ASP A 274 -3.76 27.95 3.41
C ASP A 274 -4.41 28.05 2.01
N PRO A 275 -5.62 28.63 1.89
CA PRO A 275 -6.30 28.78 0.61
C PRO A 275 -5.47 29.52 -0.44
N LYS A 276 -4.54 30.40 -0.04
CA LYS A 276 -3.64 31.10 -0.96
C LYS A 276 -2.76 30.12 -1.74
N ASN A 277 -2.24 29.08 -1.09
CA ASN A 277 -1.39 28.09 -1.74
C ASN A 277 -2.18 27.19 -2.70
N GLN A 278 -3.46 26.96 -2.42
CA GLN A 278 -4.39 26.24 -3.29
C GLN A 278 -4.80 27.04 -4.55
N THR A 279 -4.53 28.34 -4.60
CA THR A 279 -4.78 29.15 -5.81
C THR A 279 -3.73 28.96 -6.90
N SER A 280 -2.58 28.34 -6.57
CA SER A 280 -1.48 28.10 -7.50
C SER A 280 -1.85 27.14 -8.64
N GLN A 281 -1.19 27.28 -9.77
CA GLN A 281 -1.42 26.41 -10.93
C GLN A 281 -1.07 24.95 -10.61
N ALA A 282 0.06 24.71 -9.91
CA ALA A 282 0.48 23.38 -9.48
C ALA A 282 -0.57 22.67 -8.60
N TRP A 283 -1.32 23.40 -7.78
CA TRP A 283 -2.45 22.83 -7.05
C TRP A 283 -3.62 22.48 -7.97
N LYS A 284 -3.99 23.42 -8.85
CA LYS A 284 -5.17 23.31 -9.73
C LYS A 284 -5.06 22.17 -10.75
N GLU A 285 -3.87 21.92 -11.30
CA GLU A 285 -3.60 20.84 -12.25
C GLU A 285 -3.84 19.44 -11.65
N HIS A 286 -3.74 19.34 -10.33
CA HIS A 286 -3.89 18.10 -9.58
C HIS A 286 -4.95 18.22 -8.47
N ARG A 287 -5.98 19.05 -8.68
CA ARG A 287 -6.93 19.45 -7.64
C ARG A 287 -7.55 18.26 -6.90
N ASP A 288 -8.00 17.26 -7.63
CA ASP A 288 -8.74 16.13 -7.05
C ASP A 288 -7.83 15.25 -6.18
N ILE A 289 -6.65 14.89 -6.69
CA ILE A 289 -5.68 14.12 -5.90
C ILE A 289 -5.15 14.93 -4.72
N ASN A 290 -4.90 16.22 -4.89
CA ASN A 290 -4.44 17.10 -3.81
C ASN A 290 -5.50 17.21 -2.69
N ALA A 291 -6.77 17.34 -3.04
CA ALA A 291 -7.87 17.41 -2.08
C ALA A 291 -8.03 16.10 -1.29
N VAL A 292 -7.97 14.95 -1.96
CA VAL A 292 -8.07 13.63 -1.31
C VAL A 292 -6.85 13.38 -0.40
N MET A 293 -5.64 13.69 -0.87
CA MET A 293 -4.42 13.53 -0.07
C MET A 293 -4.42 14.45 1.14
N LEU A 294 -4.92 15.69 1.01
CA LEU A 294 -5.04 16.63 2.14
C LEU A 294 -6.09 16.15 3.15
N ALA A 295 -7.25 15.71 2.69
CA ALA A 295 -8.26 15.15 3.57
C ALA A 295 -7.73 13.91 4.32
N THR A 296 -6.96 13.07 3.62
CA THR A 296 -6.37 11.86 4.19
C THR A 296 -5.26 12.19 5.18
N SER A 297 -4.42 13.20 4.94
CA SER A 297 -3.39 13.60 5.90
C SER A 297 -3.99 14.17 7.19
N LEU A 298 -5.10 14.92 7.09
CA LEU A 298 -5.80 15.48 8.25
C LEU A 298 -6.66 14.45 9.02
N ALA A 299 -7.14 13.41 8.34
CA ALA A 299 -7.93 12.34 8.92
C ALA A 299 -7.42 10.96 8.44
N PRO A 300 -6.21 10.55 8.87
CA PRO A 300 -5.55 9.39 8.31
C PRO A 300 -6.18 8.07 8.72
N ASP A 301 -7.01 8.05 9.76
CA ASP A 301 -7.54 6.84 10.37
C ASP A 301 -8.24 5.91 9.39
N GLY A 302 -8.96 6.42 8.38
CA GLY A 302 -9.63 5.56 7.39
C GLY A 302 -8.66 4.76 6.51
N PHE A 303 -7.48 5.32 6.26
CA PHE A 303 -6.41 4.72 5.45
C PHE A 303 -5.39 3.96 6.33
N LEU A 304 -5.02 4.54 7.47
CA LEU A 304 -4.08 4.01 8.46
C LEU A 304 -4.81 3.42 9.68
N SER A 305 -5.88 2.65 9.45
CA SER A 305 -6.64 2.10 10.57
C SER A 305 -5.83 1.00 11.26
N SER A 306 -5.62 1.12 12.57
CA SER A 306 -5.49 -0.05 13.43
C SER A 306 -6.88 -0.61 13.65
N ASP A 307 -7.05 -1.91 13.43
CA ASP A 307 -8.29 -2.57 13.82
C ASP A 307 -8.33 -2.59 15.34
N ARG A 308 -8.86 -1.52 15.95
CA ARG A 308 -9.57 -1.68 17.21
C ARG A 308 -10.75 -2.57 16.86
N MET A 309 -10.54 -3.87 16.94
CA MET A 309 -11.59 -4.84 17.24
C MET A 309 -12.27 -4.28 18.50
N GLN A 310 -13.33 -3.50 18.31
CA GLN A 310 -14.24 -3.15 19.38
C GLN A 310 -14.64 -4.48 20.00
N GLY A 311 -14.31 -4.65 21.28
CA GLY A 311 -14.48 -5.90 22.00
C GLY A 311 -15.83 -6.54 21.73
N ARG A 312 -15.81 -7.66 21.01
CA ARG A 312 -16.78 -8.74 21.20
C ARG A 312 -16.02 -9.85 21.89
N GLY A 313 -16.54 -10.22 23.06
CA GLY A 313 -15.80 -10.91 24.11
C GLY A 313 -15.30 -12.30 23.75
N LEU A 314 -14.20 -12.65 24.44
CA LEU A 314 -13.94 -13.94 25.09
C LEU A 314 -14.77 -15.12 24.60
N TYR A 315 -14.11 -16.11 24.01
CA TYR A 315 -14.08 -17.46 24.58
C TYR A 315 -12.73 -18.11 24.27
N LEU A 316 -11.87 -18.16 25.29
CA LEU A 316 -10.76 -19.09 25.37
C LEU A 316 -11.36 -20.50 25.46
N ALA A 317 -11.26 -21.28 24.38
CA ALA A 317 -11.41 -22.72 24.48
C ALA A 317 -10.07 -23.30 24.94
N HIS A 318 -9.92 -23.44 26.27
CA HIS A 318 -8.92 -24.33 26.84
C HIS A 318 -9.22 -25.76 26.38
N SER A 319 -8.42 -26.29 25.45
CA SER A 319 -8.34 -27.74 25.23
C SER A 319 -7.36 -28.32 26.24
N SER A 320 -7.89 -28.74 27.38
CA SER A 320 -7.21 -29.64 28.31
C SER A 320 -7.24 -31.06 27.74
N TYR A 321 -6.16 -31.47 27.08
CA TYR A 321 -5.87 -32.89 26.91
C TYR A 321 -5.19 -33.40 28.18
N SER A 322 -5.99 -33.97 29.08
CA SER A 322 -5.49 -34.87 30.11
C SER A 322 -5.18 -36.22 29.46
N THR A 323 -3.91 -36.60 29.56
CA THR A 323 -3.40 -37.95 29.46
C THR A 323 -4.24 -38.92 30.29
N VAL A 324 -4.77 -39.97 29.66
CA VAL A 324 -5.16 -41.20 30.35
C VAL A 324 -4.25 -42.32 29.83
N THR A 325 -3.30 -42.68 30.67
CA THR A 325 -2.55 -43.94 30.62
C THR A 325 -3.33 -45.03 31.36
N ASP A 326 -3.45 -46.19 30.69
CA ASP A 326 -3.54 -47.57 31.18
C ASP A 326 -4.50 -47.95 32.33
N LYS A 327 -5.47 -48.81 31.98
CA LYS A 327 -5.53 -50.22 32.41
C LYS A 327 -6.50 -51.04 31.58
#